data_AF-A0A9E4KPC4-F1
#
_entry.id   AF-A0A9E4KPC4-F1
#
_cell.length_a   1.000
_cell.length_b   1.000
_cell.length_c   1.000
_cell.angle_alpha   90.00
_cell.angle_beta   90.00
_cell.angle_gamma   90.00
#
_symmetry.space_group_name_H-M   'P 1'
#
loop_
_entity.id
_entity.type
_entity.pdbx_description
1 polymer ?
#
loop_
_entity_poly.entity_id
_entity_poly.type
_entity_poly.pdbx_seq_one_letter_code
_entity_poly.pdbx_strand_id
1 'polypeptide(L)'
;MSEQARRTKTVFDAVTALHDAGNSSFRPGDVTAHLRASGAPIGAWEIRGELSNLERLGLIVLDEDSATWRLVNGASFSVEEAKLARQNG
;
A
#
# COMPACT_ATOMS: atom_id res chain seq x y z
N MET A 1 -11.56 -5.79 12.47
CA MET A 1 -11.02 -5.41 11.15
C MET A 1 -11.31 -6.54 10.17
N SER A 2 -11.85 -6.26 8.97
CA SER A 2 -12.08 -7.30 7.96
C SER A 2 -10.76 -7.87 7.43
N GLU A 3 -10.78 -9.05 6.81
CA GLU A 3 -9.58 -9.66 6.23
C GLU A 3 -8.91 -8.74 5.20
N GLN A 4 -9.71 -8.15 4.31
CA GLN A 4 -9.20 -7.20 3.33
C GLN A 4 -8.59 -5.96 4.00
N ALA A 5 -9.23 -5.37 5.01
CA ALA A 5 -8.64 -4.21 5.71
C ALA A 5 -7.33 -4.57 6.43
N ARG A 6 -7.21 -5.81 6.94
CA ARG A 6 -5.96 -6.32 7.51
C ARG A 6 -4.88 -6.43 6.44
N ARG A 7 -5.24 -6.92 5.26
CA ARG A 7 -4.34 -7.03 4.09
C ARG A 7 -3.89 -5.67 3.57
N THR A 8 -4.81 -4.73 3.41
CA THR A 8 -4.49 -3.34 3.04
C THR A 8 -3.52 -2.73 4.05
N LYS A 9 -3.75 -2.96 5.35
CA LYS A 9 -2.82 -2.51 6.40
C LYS A 9 -1.44 -3.17 6.27
N THR A 10 -1.36 -4.49 6.05
CA THR A 10 -0.08 -5.18 5.84
C THR A 10 0.70 -4.59 4.66
N VAL A 11 0.01 -4.26 3.56
CA VAL A 11 0.64 -3.60 2.40
C VAL A 11 1.07 -2.17 2.75
N PHE A 12 0.26 -1.42 3.50
CA PHE A 12 0.62 -0.09 4.00
C PHE A 12 1.88 -0.11 4.87
N ASP A 13 1.96 -1.05 5.81
CA ASP A 13 3.12 -1.20 6.69
C ASP A 13 4.39 -1.52 5.88
N ALA A 14 4.26 -2.35 4.83
CA ALA A 14 5.38 -2.68 3.94
C ALA A 14 5.86 -1.47 3.11
N VAL A 15 4.96 -0.66 2.54
CA VAL A 15 5.36 0.54 1.78
C VAL A 15 5.96 1.61 2.70
N THR A 16 5.48 1.71 3.95
CA THR A 16 6.06 2.59 4.96
C THR A 16 7.47 2.15 5.32
N ALA A 17 7.69 0.84 5.54
CA ALA A 17 9.02 0.31 5.81
C ALA A 17 10.00 0.54 4.63
N LEU A 18 9.53 0.42 3.39
CA LEU A 18 10.34 0.75 2.20
C LEU A 18 10.69 2.23 2.15
N HIS A 19 9.74 3.11 2.45
CA HIS A 19 9.95 4.55 2.53
C HIS A 19 10.98 4.92 3.61
N ASP A 20 10.83 4.37 4.82
CA ASP A 20 11.74 4.63 5.95
C ASP A 20 13.15 4.09 5.72
N ALA A 21 13.31 3.08 4.85
CA ALA A 21 14.60 2.59 4.38
C ALA A 21 15.27 3.51 3.33
N GLY A 22 14.64 4.64 2.99
CA GLY A 22 15.17 5.65 2.07
C GLY A 22 14.63 5.57 0.64
N ASN A 23 13.69 4.66 0.35
CA ASN A 23 13.06 4.59 -0.96
C ASN A 23 11.89 5.58 -1.05
N SER A 24 12.13 6.76 -1.62
CA SER A 24 11.09 7.77 -1.84
C SER A 24 9.99 7.34 -2.82
N SER A 25 10.27 6.34 -3.65
CA SER A 25 9.35 5.75 -4.63
C SER A 25 9.52 4.24 -4.70
N PHE A 26 8.45 3.51 -5.02
CA PHE A 26 8.45 2.05 -5.09
C PHE A 26 7.56 1.53 -6.23
N ARG A 27 7.80 0.29 -6.63
CA ARG A 27 6.98 -0.48 -7.57
C ARG A 27 6.25 -1.60 -6.83
N PRO A 28 5.16 -2.16 -7.40
CA PRO A 28 4.48 -3.31 -6.81
C PRO A 28 5.43 -4.51 -6.57
N GLY A 29 6.46 -4.66 -7.41
CA GLY A 29 7.49 -5.69 -7.27
C GLY A 29 8.34 -5.53 -5.99
N ASP A 30 8.63 -4.30 -5.58
CA ASP A 30 9.43 -4.02 -4.38
C ASP A 30 8.66 -4.41 -3.12
N VAL A 31 7.36 -4.10 -3.08
CA VAL A 31 6.45 -4.52 -2.00
C VAL A 31 6.36 -6.04 -1.93
N THR A 32 6.23 -6.70 -3.09
CA THR A 32 6.18 -8.17 -3.17
C THR A 32 7.47 -8.80 -2.64
N ALA A 33 8.62 -8.23 -3.01
CA ALA A 33 9.93 -8.69 -2.56
C ALA A 33 10.09 -8.50 -1.05
N HIS A 34 9.72 -7.34 -0.52
CA HIS A 34 9.76 -7.03 0.90
C HIS A 34 8.91 -8.01 1.73
N LEU A 35 7.65 -8.20 1.34
CA LEU A 35 6.72 -9.10 2.03
C LEU A 35 7.15 -10.58 1.97
N ARG A 36 7.77 -11.00 0.86
CA ARG A 36 8.37 -12.33 0.78
C ARG A 36 9.56 -12.48 1.73
N ALA A 37 10.44 -11.48 1.78
CA ALA A 37 11.59 -11.48 2.67
C ALA A 37 11.18 -11.46 4.15
N SER A 38 10.04 -10.83 4.49
CA SER A 38 9.49 -10.79 5.84
C SER A 38 8.63 -12.02 6.22
N GLY A 39 8.56 -13.05 5.36
CA GLY A 39 7.82 -14.28 5.63
C GLY A 39 6.29 -14.17 5.50
N ALA A 40 5.78 -13.10 4.88
CA ALA A 40 4.35 -12.84 4.70
C ALA A 40 4.00 -12.60 3.22
N PRO A 41 4.26 -13.57 2.32
CA PRO A 41 4.09 -13.36 0.88
C PRO A 41 2.62 -13.08 0.53
N ILE A 42 2.41 -12.03 -0.28
CA ILE A 42 1.12 -11.70 -0.91
C ILE A 42 1.29 -11.81 -2.42
N GLY A 43 0.26 -12.28 -3.13
CA GLY A 43 0.29 -12.42 -4.58
C GLY A 43 0.42 -11.07 -5.28
N ALA A 44 1.16 -11.00 -6.39
CA ALA A 44 1.40 -9.75 -7.11
C ALA A 44 0.09 -9.05 -7.56
N TRP A 45 -0.94 -9.81 -7.94
CA TRP A 45 -2.26 -9.27 -8.27
C TRP A 45 -2.99 -8.70 -7.05
N GLU A 46 -2.87 -9.35 -5.90
CA GLU A 46 -3.46 -8.86 -4.66
C GLU A 46 -2.75 -7.57 -4.21
N ILE A 47 -1.42 -7.50 -4.32
CA ILE A 47 -0.67 -6.26 -4.05
C ILE A 47 -1.18 -5.12 -4.92
N ARG A 48 -1.36 -5.34 -6.23
CA ARG A 48 -1.90 -4.30 -7.11
C ARG A 48 -3.27 -3.81 -6.66
N GLY A 49 -4.17 -4.72 -6.28
CA GLY A 49 -5.48 -4.35 -5.74
C GLY A 49 -5.39 -3.55 -4.43
N GLU A 50 -4.47 -3.92 -3.54
CA GLU A 50 -4.27 -3.16 -2.30
C GLU A 50 -3.61 -1.80 -2.52
N LEU A 51 -2.70 -1.65 -3.49
CA LEU A 51 -2.16 -0.34 -3.86
C LEU A 51 -3.25 0.59 -4.38
N SER A 52 -4.17 0.10 -5.22
CA SER A 52 -5.35 0.87 -5.63
C SER A 52 -6.26 1.26 -4.46
N ASN A 53 -6.36 0.42 -3.42
CA ASN A 53 -7.09 0.79 -2.20
C ASN A 53 -6.36 1.89 -1.42
N LEU A 54 -5.04 1.79 -1.27
CA LEU A 54 -4.22 2.81 -0.59
C LEU A 54 -4.24 4.14 -1.33
N GLU A 55 -4.24 4.12 -2.66
CA GLU A 55 -4.38 5.31 -3.49
C GLU A 55 -5.73 5.99 -3.28
N ARG A 56 -6.82 5.21 -3.31
CA ARG A 56 -8.18 5.73 -3.05
C ARG A 56 -8.31 6.35 -1.65
N LEU A 57 -7.52 5.86 -0.69
CA LEU A 57 -7.43 6.40 0.66
C LEU A 57 -6.51 7.63 0.76
N GLY A 58 -5.86 8.03 -0.32
CA GLY A 58 -4.91 9.16 -0.33
C GLY A 58 -3.63 8.89 0.45
N LEU A 59 -3.31 7.62 0.73
CA LEU A 59 -2.12 7.23 1.51
C LEU A 59 -0.89 7.11 0.63
N ILE A 60 -1.08 6.79 -0.65
CA ILE A 60 -0.04 6.75 -1.67
C ILE A 60 -0.54 7.46 -2.93
N VAL A 61 0.40 7.85 -3.80
CA VAL A 61 0.09 8.47 -5.09
C VAL A 61 0.88 7.79 -6.19
N LEU A 62 0.23 7.53 -7.33
CA LEU A 62 0.90 7.08 -8.55
C LEU A 62 1.52 8.29 -9.26
N ASP A 63 2.80 8.18 -9.57
CA ASP A 63 3.51 9.06 -10.47
C ASP A 63 3.39 8.49 -11.89
N GLU A 64 2.55 9.13 -12.72
CA GLU A 64 2.22 8.62 -14.06
C GLU A 64 3.41 8.62 -15.02
N ASP A 65 4.34 9.57 -14.87
CA ASP A 65 5.53 9.69 -15.72
C ASP A 65 6.50 8.52 -15.52
N SER A 66 6.69 8.12 -14.25
CA SER A 66 7.64 7.06 -13.88
C SER A 66 6.99 5.69 -13.68
N ALA A 67 5.65 5.63 -13.67
CA ALA A 67 4.86 4.47 -13.26
C ALA A 67 5.29 3.90 -11.89
N THR A 68 5.66 4.79 -10.96
CA THR A 68 6.04 4.44 -9.58
C THR A 68 5.08 5.03 -8.57
N TRP A 69 4.97 4.38 -7.42
CA TRP A 69 4.17 4.85 -6.30
C TRP A 69 5.04 5.60 -5.32
N ARG A 70 4.47 6.59 -4.64
CA ARG A 70 5.11 7.30 -3.53
C ARG A 70 4.19 7.34 -2.32
N LEU A 71 4.75 7.22 -1.13
CA LEU A 71 4.02 7.44 0.11
C LEU A 71 3.70 8.93 0.25
N VAL A 72 2.48 9.25 0.68
CA VAL A 72 2.13 10.65 1.00
C VAL A 72 2.76 11.01 2.35
N ASN A 73 3.42 12.17 2.44
CA ASN A 73 4.06 12.62 3.67
C ASN A 73 3.04 12.74 4.81
N GLY A 74 3.34 12.12 5.95
CA GLY A 74 2.44 12.11 7.11
C GLY A 74 1.24 11.15 6.98
N ALA A 75 1.21 10.28 5.96
CA ALA A 75 0.18 9.27 5.83
C ALA A 75 0.14 8.34 7.06
N SER A 76 -1.08 8.04 7.53
CA SER A 76 -1.33 7.10 8.60
C SER A 76 -2.56 6.28 8.26
N PHE A 77 -2.50 4.96 8.44
CA PHE A 77 -3.62 4.08 8.11
C PHE A 77 -4.73 4.17 9.18
N SER A 78 -5.94 4.56 8.76
CA SER A 78 -7.16 4.50 9.58
C SER A 78 -8.14 3.45 9.04
N VAL A 79 -8.63 2.60 9.93
CA VAL A 79 -9.65 1.58 9.60
C VAL A 79 -10.99 2.22 9.24
N GLU A 80 -11.32 3.37 9.82
CA GLU A 80 -12.59 4.05 9.52
C GLU A 80 -12.57 4.69 8.13
N GLU A 81 -11.45 5.30 7.74
CA GLU A 81 -11.25 5.81 6.37
C GLU A 81 -11.30 4.66 5.35
N ALA A 82 -10.67 3.52 5.67
CA ALA A 82 -10.70 2.31 4.85
C ALA A 82 -12.13 1.75 4.62
N LYS A 83 -13.04 1.90 5.60
CA LYS A 83 -14.44 1.50 5.45
C LYS A 83 -15.22 2.50 4.59
N LEU A 84 -15.03 3.80 4.82
CA LEU A 84 -15.72 4.87 4.07
C LEU A 84 -15.39 4.81 2.58
N ALA A 85 -14.13 4.56 2.21
CA ALA A 85 -13.71 4.41 0.82
C ALA A 85 -14.33 3.20 0.08
N ARG A 86 -14.97 2.26 0.80
CA ARG A 86 -15.74 1.14 0.20
C ARG A 86 -17.22 1.42 0.02
N GLN A 87 -17.80 2.36 0.76
CA GLN A 87 -19.22 2.68 0.63
C GLN A 87 -19.50 3.61 -0.56
N ASN A 88 -18.46 4.30 -1.04
CA ASN A 88 -18.53 5.31 -2.09
C ASN A 88 -17.95 4.86 -3.44
N GLY A 89 -17.67 3.56 -3.60
CA GLY A 89 -17.04 2.98 -4.79
C GLY A 89 -17.87 1.90 -5.46
#